data_AF-A0A820H1N5-F1
#
_entry.id   AF-A0A820H1N5-F1
#
_cell.length_a   1.000
_cell.length_b   1.000
_cell.length_c   1.000
_cell.angle_alpha   90.00
_cell.angle_beta   90.00
_cell.angle_gamma   90.00
#
_symmetry.space_group_name_H-M   'P 1'
#
loop_
_entity.id
_entity.type
_entity.pdbx_description
1 polymer ?
#
loop_
_entity_poly.entity_id
_entity_poly.type
_entity_poly.pdbx_seq_one_letter_code
_entity_poly.pdbx_strand_id
1 'polypeptide(L)'
;VDGCLGSFNAGVNGGGDCATCTIVLGLVDHLTIVYNDTAAHALERLCTFLPGELKTYCKAAVSFLGDNPDVICHALKFCHDDAGQGKCRIYPSKSSLSVPQRALNLLQRHPRINLFLTKSKICEIPGIKEICRIIENVFNNHLPMLDLDQDHFGIETTLRGSSWRGKDCNDFSSQIHPGAHTIQSDSVIDHNCNGIFGMNSATGRPFEDEFCNETQRMGIAVLGDSLSAHFHIPEQWLDASQFSPEAFEHLGFILENELDWPQLSASTGHVNVSWPNIIGPTRSLYARLFDLDHCNHRDYQNIAVNGARSSSMTNIMKTLSRHQKNDVPLLVIYSLVGNDV
;
A
#
# COMPACT_ATOMS: atom_id res chain seq x y z
N VAL A 1 7.51 23.83 0.74
CA VAL A 1 8.16 22.60 1.22
C VAL A 1 7.53 21.51 0.41
N ASP A 2 8.31 21.01 -0.56
CA ASP A 2 7.84 20.37 -1.78
C ASP A 2 6.99 19.13 -1.51
N GLY A 3 5.81 19.12 -2.14
CA GLY A 3 4.78 18.09 -2.01
C GLY A 3 5.19 16.80 -2.70
N CYS A 4 5.06 15.71 -1.96
CA CYS A 4 5.25 14.34 -2.38
C CYS A 4 4.09 13.87 -3.27
N LEU A 5 4.03 14.43 -4.48
CA LEU A 5 3.28 13.88 -5.60
C LEU A 5 4.21 12.95 -6.36
N GLY A 6 4.73 11.91 -5.69
CA GLY A 6 5.63 10.94 -6.32
C GLY A 6 6.68 11.59 -7.23
N SER A 7 7.31 12.68 -6.80
CA SER A 7 8.71 12.86 -7.18
C SER A 7 9.39 11.71 -6.45
N PHE A 8 9.55 10.57 -7.13
CA PHE A 8 10.68 9.72 -6.87
C PHE A 8 11.88 10.65 -6.95
N ASN A 9 12.25 11.27 -5.82
CA ASN A 9 13.53 11.92 -5.71
C ASN A 9 14.48 10.76 -5.93
N ALA A 10 15.03 10.72 -7.14
CA ALA A 10 15.97 9.71 -7.55
C ALA A 10 16.95 9.54 -6.40
N GLY A 11 16.87 8.38 -5.75
CA GLY A 11 17.91 8.00 -4.81
C GLY A 11 19.25 7.97 -5.55
N VAL A 12 20.34 7.77 -4.83
CA VAL A 12 21.66 7.65 -5.44
C VAL A 12 21.59 6.74 -6.68
N ASN A 13 22.06 7.26 -7.81
CA ASN A 13 22.06 6.63 -9.13
C ASN A 13 20.68 6.34 -9.75
N GLY A 14 19.64 7.07 -9.39
CA GLY A 14 18.24 6.82 -9.80
C GLY A 14 17.41 6.05 -8.79
N GLY A 15 18.03 5.43 -7.77
CA GLY A 15 17.34 4.79 -6.65
C GLY A 15 16.23 3.83 -7.07
N GLY A 16 15.01 4.08 -6.57
CA GLY A 16 13.83 3.24 -6.80
C GLY A 16 13.40 3.15 -8.27
N ASP A 17 13.54 4.23 -9.05
CA ASP A 17 13.20 4.23 -10.48
C ASP A 17 14.14 3.32 -11.27
N CYS A 18 15.43 3.38 -10.95
CA CYS A 18 16.44 2.52 -11.55
C CYS A 18 16.20 1.04 -11.23
N ALA A 19 15.93 0.73 -9.96
CA ALA A 19 15.62 -0.63 -9.52
C ALA A 19 14.35 -1.17 -10.19
N THR A 20 13.27 -0.39 -10.21
CA THR A 20 11.98 -0.76 -10.83
C THR A 20 12.15 -1.04 -12.32
N CYS A 21 12.78 -0.13 -13.05
CA CYS A 21 13.03 -0.32 -14.47
C CYS A 21 13.83 -1.62 -14.74
N THR A 22 14.88 -1.84 -13.96
CA THR A 22 15.79 -2.97 -14.16
C THR A 22 15.12 -4.30 -13.85
N ILE A 23 14.32 -4.38 -12.78
CA ILE A 23 13.55 -5.58 -12.41
C ILE A 23 12.49 -5.89 -13.48
N VAL A 24 11.71 -4.88 -13.91
CA VAL A 24 10.66 -5.09 -14.91
C VAL A 24 11.25 -5.61 -16.22
N LEU A 25 12.32 -4.97 -16.74
CA LEU A 25 12.97 -5.43 -17.97
C LEU A 25 13.62 -6.81 -17.80
N GLY A 26 14.17 -7.11 -16.62
CA GLY A 26 14.68 -8.43 -16.28
C GLY A 26 13.62 -9.54 -16.30
N LEU A 27 12.43 -9.27 -15.76
CA LEU A 27 11.30 -10.20 -15.79
C LEU A 27 10.82 -10.48 -17.21
N VAL A 28 10.82 -9.46 -18.08
CA VAL A 28 10.47 -9.62 -19.49
C VAL A 28 11.49 -10.50 -20.21
N ASP A 29 12.79 -10.30 -19.96
CA ASP A 29 13.84 -11.16 -20.53
C ASP A 29 13.66 -12.61 -20.09
N HIS A 30 13.34 -12.83 -18.81
CA HIS A 30 13.08 -14.16 -18.26
C HIS A 30 11.83 -14.83 -18.89
N LEU A 31 10.75 -14.08 -19.15
CA LEU A 31 9.57 -14.59 -19.83
C LEU A 31 9.87 -15.12 -21.24
N THR A 32 10.83 -14.52 -21.95
CA THR A 32 11.25 -15.00 -23.29
C THR A 32 11.81 -16.42 -23.23
N ILE A 33 12.56 -16.71 -22.16
CA ILE A 33 13.19 -18.00 -21.92
C ILE A 33 12.14 -19.02 -21.47
N VAL A 34 11.31 -18.67 -20.49
CA VAL A 34 10.29 -19.57 -19.90
C VAL A 34 9.28 -20.03 -20.96
N TYR A 35 8.78 -19.12 -21.79
CA TYR A 35 7.74 -19.42 -22.77
C TYR A 35 8.28 -19.73 -24.17
N ASN A 36 9.62 -19.78 -24.34
CA ASN A 36 10.29 -19.91 -25.63
C ASN A 36 9.69 -18.99 -26.70
N ASP A 37 9.48 -17.73 -26.32
CA ASP A 37 8.75 -16.74 -27.11
C ASP A 37 9.67 -15.55 -27.44
N THR A 38 9.29 -14.76 -28.43
CA THR A 38 10.01 -13.50 -28.70
C THR A 38 9.75 -12.52 -27.55
N ALA A 39 10.72 -11.65 -27.26
CA ALA A 39 10.53 -10.63 -26.22
C ALA A 39 9.26 -9.82 -26.41
N ALA A 40 8.91 -9.48 -27.65
CA ALA A 40 7.70 -8.74 -27.95
C ALA A 40 6.42 -9.46 -27.52
N HIS A 41 6.30 -10.75 -27.80
CA HIS A 41 5.15 -11.55 -27.37
C HIS A 41 5.19 -11.88 -25.87
N ALA A 42 6.37 -12.07 -25.28
CA ALA A 42 6.54 -12.28 -23.85
C ALA A 42 6.08 -11.06 -23.04
N LEU A 43 6.45 -9.85 -23.46
CA LEU A 43 5.92 -8.61 -22.87
C LEU A 43 4.44 -8.42 -23.20
N GLU A 44 3.98 -8.71 -24.41
CA GLU A 44 2.55 -8.63 -24.71
C GLU A 44 1.72 -9.55 -23.79
N ARG A 45 2.21 -10.75 -23.51
CA ARG A 45 1.64 -11.70 -22.54
C ARG A 45 1.65 -11.12 -21.12
N LEU A 46 2.77 -10.55 -20.66
CA LEU A 46 2.83 -9.83 -19.39
C LEU A 46 1.77 -8.72 -19.32
N CYS A 47 1.64 -7.93 -20.37
CA CYS A 47 0.66 -6.86 -20.45
C CYS A 47 -0.79 -7.37 -20.45
N THR A 48 -1.04 -8.61 -20.90
CA THR A 48 -2.39 -9.20 -20.81
C THR A 48 -2.80 -9.52 -19.38
N PHE A 49 -1.84 -9.73 -18.46
CA PHE A 49 -2.11 -9.99 -17.05
C PHE A 49 -2.38 -8.72 -16.23
N LEU A 50 -2.04 -7.54 -16.77
CA LEU A 50 -2.27 -6.26 -16.09
C LEU A 50 -3.69 -5.73 -16.38
N PRO A 51 -4.41 -5.23 -15.35
CA PRO A 51 -5.75 -4.65 -15.51
C PRO A 51 -5.73 -3.19 -16.01
N GLY A 52 -6.80 -2.79 -16.71
CA GLY A 52 -7.12 -1.38 -17.01
C GLY A 52 -6.06 -0.63 -17.82
N GLU A 53 -5.77 0.62 -17.42
CA GLU A 53 -4.80 1.51 -18.09
C GLU A 53 -3.35 0.99 -18.04
N LEU A 54 -2.99 0.16 -17.05
CA LEU A 54 -1.66 -0.45 -16.94
C LEU A 54 -1.34 -1.35 -18.14
N LYS A 55 -2.36 -1.99 -18.73
CA LYS A 55 -2.23 -2.76 -19.98
C LYS A 55 -1.84 -1.86 -21.16
N THR A 56 -2.41 -0.67 -21.25
CA THR A 56 -2.12 0.32 -22.30
C THR A 56 -0.69 0.82 -22.17
N TYR A 57 -0.25 1.16 -20.95
CA TYR A 57 1.12 1.58 -20.67
C TYR A 57 2.14 0.46 -20.90
N CYS A 58 1.84 -0.77 -20.49
CA CYS A 58 2.70 -1.93 -20.69
C CYS A 58 2.89 -2.24 -22.18
N LYS A 59 1.83 -2.19 -23.00
CA LYS A 59 1.94 -2.43 -24.45
C LYS A 59 2.81 -1.40 -25.17
N ALA A 60 2.90 -0.17 -24.64
CA ALA A 60 3.82 0.83 -25.16
C ALA A 60 5.30 0.51 -24.87
N ALA A 61 5.59 -0.35 -23.88
CA ALA A 61 6.94 -0.76 -23.52
C ALA A 61 7.53 -1.86 -24.42
N VAL A 62 6.74 -2.43 -25.35
CA VAL A 62 7.18 -3.49 -26.29
C VAL A 62 8.32 -3.05 -27.22
N SER A 63 8.51 -1.75 -27.42
CA SER A 63 9.58 -1.22 -28.27
C SER A 63 10.99 -1.26 -27.65
N PHE A 64 11.17 -1.74 -26.42
CA PHE A 64 12.44 -1.61 -25.67
C PHE A 64 13.28 -2.89 -25.57
N LEU A 65 12.92 -3.96 -26.29
CA LEU A 65 13.39 -5.31 -25.95
C LEU A 65 14.60 -5.80 -26.75
N GLY A 66 15.53 -6.50 -26.07
CA GLY A 66 16.65 -7.23 -26.68
C GLY A 66 18.06 -6.84 -26.22
N ASP A 67 18.19 -5.86 -25.31
CA ASP A 67 19.46 -5.43 -24.71
C ASP A 67 19.46 -5.68 -23.18
N ASN A 68 20.64 -5.61 -22.55
CA ASN A 68 20.78 -5.76 -21.10
C ASN A 68 19.92 -4.72 -20.34
N PRO A 69 19.09 -5.13 -19.36
CA PRO A 69 18.20 -4.25 -18.59
C PRO A 69 18.87 -2.99 -18.02
N ASP A 70 20.06 -3.12 -17.43
CA ASP A 70 20.80 -1.99 -16.85
C ASP A 70 21.09 -0.92 -17.92
N VAL A 71 21.47 -1.35 -19.13
CA VAL A 71 21.81 -0.45 -20.24
C VAL A 71 20.59 0.30 -20.74
N ILE A 72 19.45 -0.40 -20.84
CA ILE A 72 18.19 0.20 -21.28
C ILE A 72 17.70 1.22 -20.24
N CYS A 73 17.76 0.90 -18.95
CA CYS A 73 17.31 1.81 -17.90
C CYS A 73 18.16 3.07 -17.79
N HIS A 74 19.47 2.98 -18.02
CA HIS A 74 20.31 4.17 -18.17
C HIS A 74 20.01 4.95 -19.45
N ALA A 75 19.71 4.28 -20.56
CA ALA A 75 19.34 4.94 -21.81
C ALA A 75 18.02 5.73 -21.70
N LEU A 76 17.07 5.19 -20.94
CA LEU A 76 15.78 5.82 -20.65
C LEU A 76 15.86 6.86 -19.52
N LYS A 77 17.03 7.03 -18.90
CA LYS A 77 17.30 7.93 -17.78
C LYS A 77 16.57 7.60 -16.47
N PHE A 78 16.02 6.39 -16.35
CA PHE A 78 15.56 5.86 -15.05
C PHE A 78 16.75 5.55 -14.13
N CYS A 79 17.89 5.15 -14.71
CA CYS A 79 19.18 5.05 -14.02
C CYS A 79 20.11 6.18 -14.47
N HIS A 80 20.94 6.68 -13.57
CA HIS A 80 22.02 7.62 -13.87
C HIS A 80 23.22 7.38 -12.96
N ASP A 81 24.38 7.91 -13.33
CA ASP A 81 25.59 7.84 -12.51
C ASP A 81 25.74 9.18 -11.76
N ASP A 82 25.63 9.15 -10.44
CA ASP A 82 25.86 10.32 -9.60
C ASP A 82 27.35 10.56 -9.35
N ALA A 83 27.75 11.82 -9.35
CA ALA A 83 29.15 12.20 -9.13
C ALA A 83 29.62 11.75 -7.73
N GLY A 84 30.71 10.98 -7.68
CA GLY A 84 31.28 10.47 -6.44
C GLY A 84 30.63 9.19 -5.91
N GLN A 85 29.64 8.65 -6.61
CA GLN A 85 28.96 7.40 -6.24
C GLN A 85 29.45 6.24 -7.11
N GLY A 86 29.43 5.02 -6.55
CA GLY A 86 29.77 3.81 -7.29
C GLY A 86 28.71 3.50 -8.36
N LYS A 87 29.10 2.90 -9.48
CA LYS A 87 28.15 2.51 -10.54
C LYS A 87 27.30 1.32 -10.11
N CYS A 88 25.99 1.42 -10.30
CA CYS A 88 25.05 0.33 -10.03
C CYS A 88 24.90 -0.57 -11.26
N ARG A 89 25.06 -1.89 -11.08
CA ARG A 89 24.80 -2.90 -12.12
C ARG A 89 24.20 -4.14 -11.47
N ILE A 90 23.07 -4.60 -11.99
CA ILE A 90 22.40 -5.82 -11.53
C ILE A 90 22.79 -6.98 -12.45
N TYR A 91 22.95 -6.73 -13.75
CA TYR A 91 23.28 -7.74 -14.73
C TYR A 91 24.74 -7.66 -15.20
N PRO A 92 25.45 -8.78 -15.32
CA PRO A 92 26.83 -8.79 -15.78
C PRO A 92 26.90 -8.32 -17.25
N SER A 93 27.60 -7.21 -17.50
CA SER A 93 27.78 -6.70 -18.86
C SER A 93 28.99 -7.35 -19.53
N LYS A 94 28.77 -7.94 -20.71
CA LYS A 94 29.84 -8.42 -21.60
C LYS A 94 30.37 -7.35 -22.57
N SER A 95 29.82 -6.12 -22.57
CA SER A 95 30.09 -5.15 -23.64
C SER A 95 30.93 -3.94 -23.23
N SER A 96 31.88 -3.58 -24.08
CA SER A 96 32.83 -2.46 -23.96
C SER A 96 32.33 -1.12 -24.53
N LEU A 97 31.07 -1.03 -24.99
CA LEU A 97 30.50 0.17 -25.59
C LEU A 97 29.90 1.12 -24.54
N SER A 98 30.10 2.42 -24.74
CA SER A 98 29.54 3.46 -23.87
C SER A 98 28.01 3.50 -24.00
N VAL A 99 27.33 3.41 -22.85
CA VAL A 99 25.87 3.49 -22.71
C VAL A 99 25.23 4.68 -23.45
N PRO A 100 25.85 5.88 -23.50
CA PRO A 100 25.30 7.04 -24.22
C PRO A 100 25.12 6.83 -25.73
N GLN A 101 26.02 6.12 -26.40
CA GLN A 101 25.95 5.91 -27.85
C GLN A 101 24.81 4.96 -28.24
N ARG A 102 24.57 3.92 -27.42
CA ARG A 102 23.46 3.00 -27.64
C ARG A 102 22.12 3.65 -27.32
N ALA A 103 22.05 4.46 -26.26
CA ALA A 103 20.86 5.25 -25.92
C ALA A 103 20.43 6.19 -27.06
N LEU A 104 21.39 6.89 -27.68
CA LEU A 104 21.14 7.75 -28.83
C LEU A 104 20.58 6.98 -30.03
N ASN A 105 21.14 5.81 -30.35
CA ASN A 105 20.65 4.96 -31.44
C ASN A 105 19.23 4.43 -31.18
N LEU A 106 18.90 4.11 -29.92
CA LEU A 106 17.56 3.66 -29.52
C LEU A 106 16.52 4.79 -29.62
N LEU A 107 16.84 5.99 -29.12
CA LEU A 107 15.98 7.17 -29.22
C LEU A 107 15.75 7.60 -30.68
N GLN A 108 16.76 7.47 -31.55
CA GLN A 108 16.65 7.77 -32.98
C GLN A 108 15.76 6.76 -33.74
N ARG A 109 15.77 5.49 -33.35
CA ARG A 109 14.92 4.46 -33.98
C ARG A 109 13.44 4.60 -33.62
N HIS A 110 13.12 5.24 -32.50
CA HIS A 110 11.76 5.27 -31.95
C HIS A 110 11.36 6.67 -31.43
N PRO A 111 10.98 7.62 -32.32
CA PRO A 111 10.72 9.02 -31.97
C PRO A 111 9.53 9.26 -31.02
N ARG A 112 8.65 8.27 -30.80
CA ARG A 112 7.57 8.34 -29.79
C ARG A 112 8.14 8.45 -28.36
N ILE A 113 9.35 7.96 -28.10
CA ILE A 113 9.99 7.98 -26.77
C ILE A 113 10.28 9.41 -26.31
N ASN A 114 10.75 10.29 -27.21
CA ASN A 114 11.03 11.69 -26.87
C ASN A 114 9.75 12.43 -26.42
N LEU A 115 8.58 12.01 -26.94
CA LEU A 115 7.28 12.55 -26.56
C LEU A 115 6.80 12.04 -25.19
N PHE A 116 7.14 10.80 -24.81
CA PHE A 116 6.79 10.22 -23.51
C PHE A 116 7.68 10.74 -22.37
N LEU A 117 9.00 10.80 -22.58
CA LEU A 117 9.96 11.30 -21.59
C LEU A 117 9.82 12.81 -21.29
N THR A 118 9.18 13.56 -22.18
CA THR A 118 8.92 15.00 -22.00
C THR A 118 7.54 15.31 -21.40
N LYS A 119 6.66 14.31 -21.24
CA LYS A 119 5.25 14.48 -20.80
C LYS A 119 4.91 13.77 -19.47
N SER A 120 5.82 13.71 -18.51
CA SER A 120 5.45 13.24 -17.17
C SER A 120 5.14 14.39 -16.23
N LYS A 121 3.97 14.99 -16.42
CA LYS A 121 3.25 15.73 -15.36
C LYS A 121 1.74 15.53 -15.51
N ILE A 122 1.32 14.27 -15.45
CA ILE A 122 -0.11 13.89 -15.51
C ILE A 122 -0.93 14.61 -14.42
N CYS A 123 -0.30 14.88 -13.27
CA CYS A 123 -0.86 15.66 -12.17
C CYS A 123 -0.94 17.17 -12.38
N GLU A 124 -0.49 17.70 -13.52
CA GLU A 124 -0.72 19.11 -13.90
C GLU A 124 -1.99 19.29 -14.74
N ILE A 125 -2.67 18.20 -15.14
CA ILE A 125 -3.90 18.25 -15.93
C ILE A 125 -5.08 18.63 -15.01
N PRO A 126 -5.85 19.69 -15.29
CA PRO A 126 -7.05 20.04 -14.52
C PRO A 126 -8.05 18.88 -14.49
N GLY A 127 -8.55 18.51 -13.30
CA GLY A 127 -9.38 17.33 -13.05
C GLY A 127 -8.58 16.11 -12.56
N ILE A 128 -7.36 15.88 -13.08
CA ILE A 128 -6.43 14.86 -12.60
C ILE A 128 -5.59 15.41 -11.44
N LYS A 129 -5.27 16.70 -11.46
CA LYS A 129 -4.58 17.41 -10.38
C LYS A 129 -5.31 17.26 -9.04
N GLU A 130 -6.64 17.35 -9.04
CA GLU A 130 -7.48 17.17 -7.86
C GLU A 130 -7.43 15.74 -7.33
N ILE A 131 -7.43 14.73 -8.22
CA ILE A 131 -7.27 13.31 -7.89
C ILE A 131 -5.85 13.06 -7.33
N CYS A 132 -4.83 13.61 -7.98
CA CYS A 132 -3.44 13.53 -7.52
C CYS A 132 -3.27 14.16 -6.14
N ARG A 133 -3.94 15.28 -5.83
CA ARG A 133 -3.92 15.90 -4.49
C ARG A 133 -4.60 15.01 -3.44
N ILE A 134 -5.69 14.31 -3.81
CA ILE A 134 -6.36 13.35 -2.93
C ILE A 134 -5.43 12.17 -2.64
N ILE A 135 -4.75 11.65 -3.67
CA ILE A 135 -3.70 10.63 -3.56
C ILE A 135 -2.55 11.13 -2.65
N GLU A 136 -2.02 12.34 -2.86
CA GLU A 136 -1.00 12.92 -1.98
C GLU A 136 -1.46 12.98 -0.52
N ASN A 137 -2.71 13.32 -0.26
CA ASN A 137 -3.22 13.38 1.10
C ASN A 137 -3.23 11.99 1.77
N VAL A 138 -3.56 10.93 1.06
CA VAL A 138 -3.51 9.55 1.58
C VAL A 138 -2.08 9.12 1.88
N PHE A 139 -1.18 9.25 0.89
CA PHE A 139 0.18 8.76 0.99
C PHE A 139 1.10 9.65 1.86
N ASN A 140 0.77 10.94 2.05
CA ASN A 140 1.57 11.86 2.86
C ASN A 140 0.97 12.15 4.25
N ASN A 141 -0.36 12.18 4.38
CA ASN A 141 -1.00 12.43 5.69
C ASN A 141 -1.40 11.13 6.39
N HIS A 142 -1.33 9.96 5.73
CA HIS A 142 -1.63 8.64 6.31
C HIS A 142 -3.01 8.56 6.97
N LEU A 143 -3.99 9.26 6.37
CA LEU A 143 -5.40 9.28 6.74
C LEU A 143 -6.23 8.64 5.63
N PRO A 144 -7.43 8.09 5.96
CA PRO A 144 -8.32 7.51 4.96
C PRO A 144 -8.62 8.48 3.81
N MET A 145 -8.87 7.95 2.62
CA MET A 145 -9.23 8.79 1.47
C MET A 145 -10.66 9.32 1.61
N LEU A 146 -11.56 8.49 2.13
CA LEU A 146 -12.97 8.81 2.33
C LEU A 146 -13.28 8.75 3.83
N ASP A 147 -13.18 9.93 4.44
CA ASP A 147 -13.49 10.21 5.84
C ASP A 147 -14.19 11.57 5.86
N LEU A 148 -15.52 11.55 5.87
CA LEU A 148 -16.37 12.73 5.69
C LEU A 148 -16.56 13.52 6.99
N ASP A 149 -16.50 12.86 8.15
CA ASP A 149 -16.67 13.48 9.46
C ASP A 149 -15.36 13.77 10.21
N GLN A 150 -14.22 13.32 9.66
CA GLN A 150 -12.86 13.58 10.11
C GLN A 150 -12.51 12.93 11.46
N ASP A 151 -13.04 11.74 11.74
CA ASP A 151 -12.65 10.94 12.91
C ASP A 151 -11.46 9.98 12.65
N HIS A 152 -10.94 10.00 11.43
CA HIS A 152 -9.83 9.19 10.91
C HIS A 152 -10.16 7.70 10.71
N PHE A 153 -11.43 7.32 10.75
CA PHE A 153 -11.92 6.03 10.30
C PHE A 153 -12.64 6.23 8.95
N GLY A 154 -12.68 5.17 8.15
CA GLY A 154 -13.23 5.25 6.79
C GLY A 154 -14.04 4.00 6.45
N ILE A 155 -14.85 4.12 5.40
CA ILE A 155 -15.74 3.05 4.94
C ILE A 155 -15.14 2.19 3.82
N GLU A 156 -14.16 2.75 3.10
CA GLU A 156 -13.35 2.10 2.09
C GLU A 156 -12.36 1.12 2.73
N THR A 157 -11.94 0.10 1.98
CA THR A 157 -11.05 -0.92 2.50
C THR A 157 -9.57 -0.57 2.33
N THR A 158 -9.20 0.00 1.19
CA THR A 158 -7.81 0.36 0.85
C THR A 158 -7.53 1.83 1.20
N LEU A 159 -6.41 2.42 0.74
CA LEU A 159 -6.15 3.86 0.83
C LEU A 159 -6.29 4.41 2.26
N ARG A 160 -5.67 3.72 3.23
CA ARG A 160 -5.70 4.04 4.67
C ARG A 160 -7.06 3.86 5.38
N GLY A 161 -8.05 3.25 4.72
CA GLY A 161 -9.34 2.87 5.30
C GLY A 161 -9.31 1.58 6.14
N SER A 162 -10.30 0.71 5.98
CA SER A 162 -10.59 -0.39 6.91
C SER A 162 -9.55 -1.52 6.96
N SER A 163 -8.63 -1.62 6.00
CA SER A 163 -7.47 -2.51 6.12
C SER A 163 -6.52 -2.04 7.24
N TRP A 164 -6.50 -0.74 7.51
CA TRP A 164 -5.60 -0.09 8.44
C TRP A 164 -6.26 0.11 9.80
N ARG A 165 -7.55 0.44 9.83
CA ARG A 165 -8.30 0.73 11.06
C ARG A 165 -9.64 0.03 11.06
N GLY A 166 -10.33 0.01 12.20
CA GLY A 166 -11.71 -0.44 12.25
C GLY A 166 -12.57 0.25 11.18
N LYS A 167 -13.43 -0.51 10.50
CA LYS A 167 -14.35 0.09 9.54
C LYS A 167 -15.36 0.97 10.29
N ASP A 168 -15.49 2.21 9.83
CA ASP A 168 -16.51 3.10 10.36
C ASP A 168 -17.93 2.63 9.99
N CYS A 169 -18.84 2.71 10.95
CA CYS A 169 -20.24 2.39 10.81
C CYS A 169 -21.11 3.62 10.49
N ASN A 170 -20.60 4.84 10.67
CA ASN A 170 -21.32 6.08 10.31
C ASN A 170 -20.39 7.26 9.99
N ASP A 171 -20.02 7.36 8.72
CA ASP A 171 -19.12 8.38 8.13
C ASP A 171 -19.80 9.77 7.97
N PHE A 172 -20.66 10.13 8.91
CA PHE A 172 -21.32 11.44 8.98
C PHE A 172 -21.32 12.01 10.40
N SER A 173 -20.70 11.31 11.35
CA SER A 173 -20.69 11.65 12.76
C SER A 173 -19.42 11.16 13.43
N SER A 174 -18.48 12.09 13.65
CA SER A 174 -17.21 11.83 14.32
C SER A 174 -17.29 11.44 15.81
N GLN A 175 -18.50 11.25 16.33
CA GLN A 175 -18.75 10.64 17.64
C GLN A 175 -19.08 9.14 17.55
N ILE A 176 -19.21 8.60 16.34
CA ILE A 176 -19.57 7.21 16.08
C ILE A 176 -18.41 6.57 15.34
N HIS A 177 -17.58 5.83 16.07
CA HIS A 177 -16.38 5.22 15.50
C HIS A 177 -15.87 4.07 16.37
N PRO A 178 -15.05 3.16 15.81
CA PRO A 178 -14.38 2.12 16.58
C PRO A 178 -13.74 2.63 17.87
N GLY A 179 -14.17 2.06 18.99
CA GLY A 179 -13.63 2.33 20.33
C GLY A 179 -14.21 3.53 21.08
N ALA A 180 -15.19 4.25 20.50
CA ALA A 180 -15.94 5.29 21.21
C ALA A 180 -16.72 4.72 22.43
N HIS A 181 -16.99 5.55 23.43
CA HIS A 181 -17.91 5.22 24.51
C HIS A 181 -19.35 5.22 24.01
N THR A 182 -20.12 4.29 24.56
CA THR A 182 -21.53 4.10 24.22
C THR A 182 -22.39 5.22 24.81
N ILE A 183 -23.39 5.70 24.06
CA ILE A 183 -24.39 6.64 24.56
C ILE A 183 -25.68 5.86 24.84
N GLN A 184 -26.15 5.90 26.10
CA GLN A 184 -27.31 5.10 26.55
C GLN A 184 -27.16 3.60 26.25
N SER A 185 -25.93 3.08 26.42
CA SER A 185 -25.54 1.70 26.13
C SER A 185 -26.04 1.23 24.76
N ASP A 186 -25.93 2.10 23.76
CA ASP A 186 -26.23 1.82 22.36
C ASP A 186 -27.62 1.21 22.14
N SER A 187 -28.61 1.65 22.92
CA SER A 187 -29.99 1.14 22.84
C SER A 187 -30.69 1.34 21.48
N VAL A 188 -30.17 2.23 20.62
CA VAL A 188 -30.73 2.54 19.29
C VAL A 188 -29.65 2.61 18.20
N ILE A 189 -28.51 3.21 18.50
CA ILE A 189 -27.40 3.44 17.57
C ILE A 189 -26.17 2.78 18.15
N ASP A 190 -25.44 2.03 17.32
CA ASP A 190 -24.10 1.54 17.61
C ASP A 190 -23.11 2.70 17.50
N HIS A 191 -22.64 3.24 18.63
CA HIS A 191 -21.72 4.39 18.64
C HIS A 191 -20.27 3.96 18.51
N ASN A 192 -19.96 2.68 18.76
CA ASN A 192 -18.58 2.22 18.84
C ASN A 192 -18.21 1.22 17.73
N CYS A 193 -19.14 0.97 16.82
CA CYS A 193 -19.03 0.12 15.65
C CYS A 193 -18.67 -1.35 15.95
N ASN A 194 -18.91 -1.84 17.17
CA ASN A 194 -18.65 -3.23 17.53
C ASN A 194 -19.77 -4.19 17.06
N GLY A 195 -20.89 -3.66 16.56
CA GLY A 195 -22.05 -4.43 16.08
C GLY A 195 -23.04 -4.85 17.16
N ILE A 196 -22.85 -4.40 18.40
CA ILE A 196 -23.71 -4.72 19.55
C ILE A 196 -24.50 -3.46 19.93
N PHE A 197 -25.79 -3.46 19.63
CA PHE A 197 -26.68 -2.35 19.92
C PHE A 197 -28.13 -2.85 19.98
N GLY A 198 -29.04 -2.01 20.43
CA GLY A 198 -30.46 -2.34 20.56
C GLY A 198 -30.86 -2.87 21.93
N MET A 199 -32.12 -3.27 22.05
CA MET A 199 -32.74 -3.67 23.31
C MET A 199 -33.09 -5.16 23.32
N ASN A 200 -32.76 -5.85 24.41
CA ASN A 200 -33.22 -7.20 24.66
C ASN A 200 -34.69 -7.17 25.10
N SER A 201 -35.58 -7.68 24.24
CA SER A 201 -37.02 -7.70 24.51
C SER A 201 -37.43 -8.53 25.74
N ALA A 202 -36.59 -9.47 26.20
CA ALA A 202 -36.90 -10.32 27.35
C ALA A 202 -36.57 -9.65 28.69
N THR A 203 -35.50 -8.87 28.76
CA THR A 203 -35.01 -8.22 29.99
C THR A 203 -35.37 -6.73 30.05
N GLY A 204 -35.63 -6.11 28.89
CA GLY A 204 -35.80 -4.67 28.75
C GLY A 204 -34.50 -3.88 28.92
N ARG A 205 -33.33 -4.50 28.79
CA ARG A 205 -32.01 -3.83 28.88
C ARG A 205 -31.32 -3.77 27.52
N PRO A 206 -30.40 -2.79 27.31
CA PRO A 206 -29.59 -2.74 26.10
C PRO A 206 -28.61 -3.92 26.00
N PHE A 207 -28.38 -4.45 24.79
CA PHE A 207 -27.44 -5.56 24.59
C PHE A 207 -26.01 -5.21 25.00
N GLU A 208 -25.58 -3.99 24.72
CA GLU A 208 -24.25 -3.50 25.08
C GLU A 208 -24.05 -3.46 26.61
N ASP A 209 -25.10 -3.15 27.37
CA ASP A 209 -25.06 -3.21 28.84
C ASP A 209 -24.96 -4.67 29.33
N GLU A 210 -25.76 -5.57 28.75
CA GLU A 210 -25.78 -6.98 29.14
C GLU A 210 -24.49 -7.73 28.78
N PHE A 211 -23.85 -7.37 27.67
CA PHE A 211 -22.68 -8.10 27.15
C PHE A 211 -21.34 -7.42 27.47
N CYS A 212 -21.31 -6.10 27.60
CA CYS A 212 -20.05 -5.35 27.63
C CYS A 212 -19.80 -4.54 28.92
N ASN A 213 -20.80 -4.27 29.77
CA ASN A 213 -20.64 -3.35 30.92
C ASN A 213 -19.56 -3.77 31.95
N GLU A 214 -19.42 -5.07 32.20
CA GLU A 214 -18.40 -5.60 33.14
C GLU A 214 -17.06 -5.92 32.46
N THR A 215 -16.92 -5.67 31.17
CA THR A 215 -15.70 -5.96 30.42
C THR A 215 -14.67 -4.84 30.56
N GLN A 216 -13.39 -5.20 30.61
CA GLN A 216 -12.29 -4.24 30.52
C GLN A 216 -11.93 -3.99 29.05
N ARG A 217 -12.94 -3.56 28.26
CA ARG A 217 -12.77 -3.33 26.82
C ARG A 217 -11.59 -2.40 26.53
N MET A 218 -10.82 -2.78 25.52
CA MET A 218 -9.66 -2.02 25.08
C MET A 218 -9.36 -2.26 23.61
N GLY A 219 -9.02 -1.20 22.91
CA GLY A 219 -8.54 -1.29 21.54
C GLY A 219 -7.07 -1.66 21.47
N ILE A 220 -6.58 -1.84 20.24
CA ILE A 220 -5.15 -1.99 19.97
C ILE A 220 -4.69 -1.04 18.86
N ALA A 221 -3.52 -0.44 19.05
CA ALA A 221 -2.84 0.29 18.00
C ALA A 221 -1.38 -0.12 17.90
N VAL A 222 -0.83 -0.05 16.69
CA VAL A 222 0.62 -0.15 16.46
C VAL A 222 1.13 1.14 15.82
N LEU A 223 2.14 1.75 16.44
CA LEU A 223 2.94 2.81 15.87
C LEU A 223 4.19 2.15 15.28
N GLY A 224 4.26 1.99 13.96
CA GLY A 224 5.21 1.06 13.36
C GLY A 224 5.80 1.47 12.02
N ASP A 225 6.63 0.57 11.50
CA ASP A 225 7.25 0.65 10.17
C ASP A 225 6.68 -0.41 9.21
N SER A 226 7.37 -0.66 8.09
CA SER A 226 6.99 -1.65 7.09
C SER A 226 6.74 -3.06 7.65
N LEU A 227 7.40 -3.44 8.75
CA LEU A 227 7.15 -4.75 9.36
C LEU A 227 5.77 -4.79 10.03
N SER A 228 5.39 -3.71 10.72
CA SER A 228 4.09 -3.60 11.40
C SER A 228 2.94 -3.45 10.41
N ALA A 229 3.18 -2.79 9.27
CA ALA A 229 2.24 -2.71 8.16
C ALA A 229 2.14 -4.04 7.37
N HIS A 230 3.07 -4.96 7.59
CA HIS A 230 3.21 -6.20 6.82
C HIS A 230 3.45 -5.94 5.33
N PHE A 231 4.49 -5.16 5.03
CA PHE A 231 4.97 -4.97 3.67
C PHE A 231 5.27 -6.33 3.01
N HIS A 232 4.65 -6.59 1.87
CA HIS A 232 4.82 -7.84 1.16
C HIS A 232 4.62 -7.66 -0.35
N ILE A 233 5.64 -8.07 -1.10
CA ILE A 233 5.57 -8.22 -2.56
C ILE A 233 5.32 -9.70 -2.86
N PRO A 234 4.23 -10.06 -3.55
CA PRO A 234 3.98 -11.42 -3.99
C PRO A 234 5.14 -11.98 -4.81
N GLU A 235 5.61 -13.18 -4.46
CA GLU A 235 6.70 -13.84 -5.19
C GLU A 235 6.32 -14.15 -6.65
N GLN A 236 5.02 -14.37 -6.89
CA GLN A 236 4.45 -14.61 -8.22
C GLN A 236 4.61 -13.41 -9.14
N TRP A 237 4.90 -12.22 -8.62
CA TRP A 237 5.20 -11.03 -9.43
C TRP A 237 6.67 -10.95 -9.83
N LEU A 238 7.53 -11.74 -9.17
CA LEU A 238 8.97 -11.77 -9.37
C LEU A 238 9.45 -13.06 -10.08
N ASP A 239 8.56 -14.05 -10.25
CA ASP A 239 8.83 -15.28 -10.97
C ASP A 239 7.94 -15.41 -12.22
N ALA A 240 8.54 -15.14 -13.37
CA ALA A 240 7.91 -15.27 -14.69
C ALA A 240 7.25 -16.64 -14.96
N SER A 241 7.73 -17.71 -14.32
CA SER A 241 7.16 -19.06 -14.46
C SER A 241 5.82 -19.22 -13.75
N GLN A 242 5.51 -18.33 -12.80
CA GLN A 242 4.28 -18.32 -12.01
C GLN A 242 3.27 -17.27 -12.49
N PHE A 243 3.55 -16.56 -13.60
CA PHE A 243 2.66 -15.52 -14.10
C PHE A 243 1.36 -16.11 -14.62
N SER A 244 0.25 -15.64 -14.04
CA SER A 244 -1.11 -15.98 -14.45
C SER A 244 -2.04 -14.79 -14.17
N PRO A 245 -3.25 -14.74 -14.76
CA PRO A 245 -4.23 -13.71 -14.40
C PRO A 245 -4.53 -13.65 -12.90
N GLU A 246 -4.58 -14.82 -12.24
CA GLU A 246 -4.85 -14.96 -10.81
C GLU A 246 -3.73 -14.33 -9.95
N ALA A 247 -2.48 -14.40 -10.41
CA ALA A 247 -1.35 -13.79 -9.71
C ALA A 247 -1.51 -12.26 -9.57
N PHE A 248 -2.19 -11.59 -10.53
CA PHE A 248 -2.37 -10.14 -10.58
C PHE A 248 -3.79 -9.68 -10.25
N GLU A 249 -4.70 -10.60 -9.88
CA GLU A 249 -6.11 -10.31 -9.62
C GLU A 249 -6.30 -9.19 -8.58
N HIS A 250 -5.44 -9.15 -7.57
CA HIS A 250 -5.51 -8.18 -6.46
C HIS A 250 -4.49 -7.03 -6.56
N LEU A 251 -3.90 -6.81 -7.73
CA LEU A 251 -2.88 -5.78 -7.94
C LEU A 251 -3.33 -4.39 -7.46
N GLY A 252 -4.55 -3.97 -7.82
CA GLY A 252 -5.09 -2.67 -7.43
C GLY A 252 -5.16 -2.51 -5.91
N PHE A 253 -5.72 -3.51 -5.23
CA PHE A 253 -5.82 -3.52 -3.76
C PHE A 253 -4.45 -3.40 -3.09
N ILE A 254 -3.46 -4.17 -3.56
CA ILE A 254 -2.13 -4.21 -2.97
C ILE A 254 -1.41 -2.87 -3.18
N LEU A 255 -1.53 -2.26 -4.36
CA LEU A 255 -0.94 -0.96 -4.65
C LEU A 255 -1.60 0.18 -3.86
N GLU A 256 -2.93 0.17 -3.76
CA GLU A 256 -3.69 1.15 -2.97
C GLU A 256 -3.42 1.04 -1.45
N ASN A 257 -2.85 -0.09 -1.00
CA ASN A 257 -2.37 -0.29 0.35
C ASN A 257 -0.84 -0.16 0.46
N GLU A 258 -0.15 0.50 -0.47
CA GLU A 258 1.31 0.76 -0.35
C GLU A 258 2.18 -0.52 -0.35
N LEU A 259 1.69 -1.61 -0.95
CA LEU A 259 2.28 -2.97 -0.84
C LEU A 259 2.25 -3.52 0.60
N ASP A 260 1.54 -2.85 1.50
CA ASP A 260 1.31 -3.28 2.87
C ASP A 260 0.03 -4.12 2.97
N TRP A 261 0.02 -4.99 3.97
CA TRP A 261 -1.06 -5.92 4.24
C TRP A 261 -1.48 -5.84 5.71
N PRO A 262 -1.84 -4.64 6.21
CA PRO A 262 -2.14 -4.41 7.62
C PRO A 262 -3.28 -5.29 8.14
N GLN A 263 -4.21 -5.66 7.27
CA GLN A 263 -5.32 -6.58 7.52
C GLN A 263 -4.90 -8.04 7.75
N LEU A 264 -3.64 -8.38 7.47
CA LEU A 264 -3.01 -9.67 7.76
C LEU A 264 -1.82 -9.55 8.74
N SER A 265 -1.54 -8.34 9.22
CA SER A 265 -0.39 -8.07 10.08
C SER A 265 -0.50 -8.76 11.45
N ALA A 266 0.65 -8.97 12.10
CA ALA A 266 0.71 -9.59 13.42
C ALA A 266 0.03 -8.76 14.53
N SER A 267 -0.07 -7.43 14.38
CA SER A 267 -0.68 -6.56 15.39
C SER A 267 -2.19 -6.40 15.15
N THR A 268 -2.60 -6.06 13.93
CA THR A 268 -3.96 -5.62 13.62
C THR A 268 -4.67 -6.48 12.57
N GLY A 269 -4.10 -7.63 12.20
CA GLY A 269 -4.71 -8.50 11.20
C GLY A 269 -6.10 -8.98 11.62
N HIS A 270 -7.09 -8.89 10.73
CA HIS A 270 -8.51 -9.07 11.08
C HIS A 270 -9.33 -9.79 10.00
N VAL A 271 -8.70 -10.16 8.88
CA VAL A 271 -9.33 -10.95 7.82
C VAL A 271 -8.50 -12.19 7.52
N ASN A 272 -9.16 -13.28 7.12
CA ASN A 272 -8.50 -14.39 6.45
C ASN A 272 -8.65 -14.21 4.95
N VAL A 273 -7.54 -14.14 4.23
CA VAL A 273 -7.55 -14.18 2.75
C VAL A 273 -7.15 -15.56 2.27
N SER A 274 -7.73 -15.99 1.16
CA SER A 274 -7.33 -17.21 0.44
C SER A 274 -6.94 -16.84 -0.97
N TRP A 275 -5.94 -15.95 -1.08
CA TRP A 275 -5.42 -15.49 -2.36
C TRP A 275 -4.32 -16.46 -2.83
N PRO A 276 -4.09 -16.60 -4.14
CA PRO A 276 -3.04 -17.47 -4.67
C PRO A 276 -1.66 -17.22 -4.06
N ASN A 277 -1.43 -15.97 -3.64
CA ASN A 277 -0.14 -15.48 -3.19
C ASN A 277 0.04 -15.51 -1.66
N ILE A 278 -1.00 -15.89 -0.89
CA ILE A 278 -0.96 -15.93 0.58
C ILE A 278 -1.59 -17.21 1.10
N ILE A 279 -0.83 -17.91 1.96
CA ILE A 279 -1.23 -19.20 2.53
C ILE A 279 -1.29 -19.08 4.05
N GLY A 280 -2.42 -19.51 4.61
CA GLY A 280 -2.59 -19.72 6.05
C GLY A 280 -3.56 -18.73 6.71
N PRO A 281 -4.05 -19.06 7.91
CA PRO A 281 -4.95 -18.20 8.64
C PRO A 281 -4.20 -17.01 9.24
N THR A 282 -4.82 -15.84 9.21
CA THR A 282 -4.35 -14.65 9.92
C THR A 282 -4.47 -14.87 11.41
N ARG A 283 -3.38 -14.58 12.12
CA ARG A 283 -3.33 -14.54 13.58
C ARG A 283 -2.70 -13.23 13.98
N SER A 284 -3.38 -12.49 14.84
CA SER A 284 -2.90 -11.19 15.28
C SER A 284 -3.22 -10.95 16.75
N LEU A 285 -2.59 -9.93 17.33
CA LEU A 285 -2.92 -9.48 18.68
C LEU A 285 -4.36 -8.94 18.75
N TYR A 286 -4.83 -8.21 17.74
CA TYR A 286 -6.22 -7.80 17.63
C TYR A 286 -7.19 -9.00 17.66
N ALA A 287 -6.94 -10.04 16.85
CA ALA A 287 -7.80 -11.21 16.81
C ALA A 287 -7.84 -11.91 18.18
N ARG A 288 -6.73 -11.94 18.92
CA ARG A 288 -6.70 -12.45 20.30
C ARG A 288 -7.49 -11.57 21.28
N LEU A 289 -7.41 -10.25 21.16
CA LEU A 289 -8.21 -9.34 21.99
C LEU A 289 -9.71 -9.49 21.71
N PHE A 290 -10.09 -9.66 20.45
CA PHE A 290 -11.46 -9.95 20.06
C PHE A 290 -11.94 -11.32 20.58
N ASP A 291 -11.13 -12.37 20.49
CA ASP A 291 -11.46 -13.71 21.02
C ASP A 291 -11.64 -13.70 22.56
N LEU A 292 -10.91 -12.84 23.26
CA LEU A 292 -11.02 -12.69 24.73
C LEU A 292 -12.28 -11.90 25.11
N ASP A 293 -12.63 -10.89 24.31
CA ASP A 293 -13.78 -10.04 24.53
C ASP A 293 -14.27 -9.45 23.18
N HIS A 294 -15.41 -9.97 22.72
CA HIS A 294 -15.99 -9.60 21.44
C HIS A 294 -16.49 -8.15 21.39
N CYS A 295 -16.62 -7.46 22.53
CA CYS A 295 -16.93 -6.04 22.59
C CYS A 295 -15.81 -5.17 21.98
N ASN A 296 -14.61 -5.74 21.77
CA ASN A 296 -13.48 -5.09 21.09
C ASN A 296 -13.54 -5.17 19.56
N HIS A 297 -14.67 -5.62 18.99
CA HIS A 297 -14.82 -5.72 17.53
C HIS A 297 -14.51 -4.36 16.86
N ARG A 298 -13.70 -4.41 15.79
CA ARG A 298 -13.17 -3.27 15.02
C ARG A 298 -12.23 -2.32 15.74
N ASP A 299 -11.99 -2.44 17.04
CA ASP A 299 -11.13 -1.50 17.77
C ASP A 299 -9.63 -1.77 17.55
N TYR A 300 -9.17 -1.63 16.30
CA TYR A 300 -7.78 -1.73 15.87
C TYR A 300 -7.34 -0.53 15.03
N GLN A 301 -6.06 -0.15 15.16
CA GLN A 301 -5.44 0.91 14.35
C GLN A 301 -3.98 0.58 14.01
N ASN A 302 -3.68 0.45 12.73
CA ASN A 302 -2.33 0.27 12.22
C ASN A 302 -1.78 1.61 11.73
N ILE A 303 -1.01 2.28 12.59
CA ILE A 303 -0.37 3.57 12.33
C ILE A 303 1.08 3.32 11.91
N ALA A 304 1.25 2.43 10.94
CA ALA A 304 2.55 2.08 10.40
C ALA A 304 2.76 2.65 8.99
N VAL A 305 4.00 3.02 8.69
CA VAL A 305 4.38 3.61 7.40
C VAL A 305 5.71 3.02 6.95
N ASN A 306 5.81 2.65 5.68
CA ASN A 306 7.05 2.20 5.07
C ASN A 306 8.18 3.24 5.26
N GLY A 307 9.33 2.81 5.79
CA GLY A 307 10.45 3.70 6.09
C GLY A 307 10.27 4.58 7.34
N ALA A 308 9.21 4.38 8.14
CA ALA A 308 9.05 5.10 9.39
C ALA A 308 10.20 4.82 10.36
N ARG A 309 10.71 5.88 10.96
CA ARG A 309 11.79 5.88 11.96
C ARG A 309 11.41 6.80 13.11
N SER A 310 12.16 6.79 14.20
CA SER A 310 11.82 7.57 15.41
C SER A 310 11.53 9.05 15.12
N SER A 311 12.30 9.67 14.23
CA SER A 311 12.11 11.07 13.86
C SER A 311 10.81 11.35 13.11
N SER A 312 10.43 10.50 12.14
CA SER A 312 9.19 10.66 11.38
C SER A 312 7.95 10.29 12.17
N MET A 313 8.08 9.34 13.12
CA MET A 313 6.94 8.87 13.93
C MET A 313 6.31 9.98 14.77
N THR A 314 7.07 11.02 15.13
CA THR A 314 6.53 12.21 15.84
C THR A 314 5.39 12.91 15.10
N ASN A 315 5.38 12.85 13.76
CA ASN A 315 4.30 13.38 12.94
C ASN A 315 3.27 12.31 12.60
N ILE A 316 3.72 11.10 12.26
CA ILE A 316 2.83 9.98 11.90
C ILE A 316 1.88 9.64 13.06
N MET A 317 2.36 9.63 14.31
CA MET A 317 1.53 9.30 15.47
C MET A 317 0.34 10.25 15.69
N LYS A 318 0.32 11.43 15.06
CA LYS A 318 -0.81 12.37 15.13
C LYS A 318 -2.04 11.87 14.38
N THR A 319 -1.88 10.87 13.51
CA THR A 319 -3.00 10.25 12.79
C THR A 319 -3.72 9.20 13.64
N LEU A 320 -3.13 8.77 14.77
CA LEU A 320 -3.79 7.90 15.75
C LEU A 320 -5.08 8.59 16.25
N SER A 321 -6.20 7.87 16.19
CA SER A 321 -7.49 8.37 16.66
C SER A 321 -7.80 7.78 18.03
N ARG A 322 -7.68 8.60 19.08
CA ARG A 322 -8.15 8.23 20.42
C ARG A 322 -8.44 9.45 21.28
N HIS A 323 -9.69 9.64 21.65
CA HIS A 323 -10.11 10.73 22.52
C HIS A 323 -10.06 10.33 24.00
N GLN A 324 -9.23 11.01 24.78
CA GLN A 324 -8.93 10.65 26.18
C GLN A 324 -10.16 10.50 27.09
N LYS A 325 -11.25 11.22 26.82
CA LYS A 325 -12.48 11.20 27.64
C LYS A 325 -13.63 10.41 27.02
N ASN A 326 -13.59 10.22 25.70
CA ASN A 326 -14.75 9.74 24.96
C ASN A 326 -14.52 8.33 24.41
N ASP A 327 -13.30 7.81 24.51
CA ASP A 327 -12.95 6.50 23.99
C ASP A 327 -12.43 5.60 25.10
N VAL A 328 -12.52 4.30 24.86
CA VAL A 328 -12.00 3.30 25.80
C VAL A 328 -10.47 3.23 25.76
N PRO A 329 -9.83 2.61 26.77
CA PRO A 329 -8.38 2.47 26.78
C PRO A 329 -7.84 1.80 25.50
N LEU A 330 -6.58 2.07 25.19
CA LEU A 330 -5.92 1.59 23.98
C LEU A 330 -4.57 0.96 24.35
N LEU A 331 -4.36 -0.30 23.97
CA LEU A 331 -3.04 -0.94 24.00
C LEU A 331 -2.23 -0.41 22.82
N VAL A 332 -1.16 0.33 23.10
CA VAL A 332 -0.30 0.88 22.05
C VAL A 332 1.03 0.12 21.99
N ILE A 333 1.35 -0.42 20.83
CA ILE A 333 2.64 -1.06 20.53
C ILE A 333 3.49 -0.07 19.75
N TYR A 334 4.65 0.30 20.29
CA TYR A 334 5.65 1.09 19.57
C TYR A 334 6.70 0.16 18.96
N SER A 335 6.73 0.04 17.63
CA SER A 335 7.52 -0.96 16.91
C SER A 335 8.23 -0.37 15.69
N LEU A 336 9.23 0.46 15.95
CA LEU A 336 10.20 0.92 14.94
C LEU A 336 11.47 0.07 15.07
N VAL A 337 11.60 -0.93 14.21
CA VAL A 337 12.53 -2.05 14.44
C VAL A 337 13.67 -2.13 13.42
N GLY A 338 13.70 -1.21 12.46
CA GLY A 338 14.76 -1.16 11.44
C GLY A 338 15.27 0.24 11.17
N ASN A 339 14.43 1.12 10.60
CA ASN A 339 14.85 2.31 9.83
C ASN A 339 15.64 3.41 10.57
N ASP A 340 15.83 3.31 11.89
CA ASP A 340 16.73 4.18 12.64
C ASP A 340 18.22 3.82 12.42
N VAL A 341 18.51 2.58 11.99
CA VAL A 341 19.86 2.05 11.68
C VAL A 341 19.91 1.41 10.28
#